data_AF-A0A7S3SRJ7-F1
#
_entry.id   AF-A0A7S3SRJ7-F1
#
_cell.length_a   1.000
_cell.length_b   1.000
_cell.length_c   1.000
_cell.angle_alpha   90.00
_cell.angle_beta   90.00
_cell.angle_gamma   90.00
#
_symmetry.space_group_name_H-M   'P 1'
#
loop_
_entity.id
_entity.type
_entity.pdbx_description
1 polymer ?
#
loop_
_entity_poly.entity_id
_entity_poly.type
_entity_poly.pdbx_seq_one_letter_code
_entity_poly.pdbx_strand_id
1 'polypeptide(L)'
;PPIEVHRCYPSITMANLDVKIETLEREIASLHKSLEAKGINSTGVTDIYGRRFPVPVDSEHKATQLFSTLFKGLVPNAPQPHMYAFWVSAFGFFCTFFSVFAPAALMPYIKRAPADGGIGLSGTDIADSGSAAVGGTIAMRVLAGPLCDKFG
;
A
#
# COMPACT_ATOMS: atom_id res chain seq x y z
N PRO A 1 -67.62 20.22 -32.24
CA PRO A 1 -66.48 19.63 -31.50
C PRO A 1 -65.61 20.70 -30.82
N PRO A 2 -65.31 20.55 -29.54
CA PRO A 2 -63.96 20.82 -29.08
C PRO A 2 -63.41 19.59 -28.36
N ILE A 3 -62.22 19.18 -28.79
CA ILE A 3 -61.48 18.04 -28.26
C ILE A 3 -60.86 18.51 -26.93
N GLU A 4 -61.40 18.04 -25.82
CA GLU A 4 -60.76 18.16 -24.51
C GLU A 4 -59.48 17.32 -24.52
N VAL A 5 -58.35 17.99 -24.78
CA VAL A 5 -57.03 17.40 -24.56
C VAL A 5 -56.80 17.43 -23.05
N HIS A 6 -57.27 16.40 -22.36
CA HIS A 6 -56.84 16.06 -21.01
C HIS A 6 -55.33 15.84 -21.00
N ARG A 7 -54.59 16.93 -20.78
CA ARG A 7 -53.16 16.89 -20.51
C ARG A 7 -52.98 16.41 -19.08
N CYS A 8 -53.05 15.10 -18.88
CA CYS A 8 -52.64 14.45 -17.66
C CYS A 8 -51.10 14.53 -17.57
N TYR A 9 -50.58 15.70 -17.22
CA TYR A 9 -49.27 15.75 -16.58
C TYR A 9 -49.48 15.30 -15.14
N PRO A 10 -48.71 14.31 -14.63
CA PRO A 10 -48.79 13.99 -13.22
C PRO A 10 -48.41 15.27 -12.47
N SER A 11 -49.35 15.80 -11.69
CA SER A 11 -49.10 16.91 -10.78
C SER A 11 -48.02 16.43 -9.81
N ILE A 12 -46.79 16.89 -10.03
CA ILE A 12 -45.70 16.63 -9.10
C ILE A 12 -46.04 17.45 -7.85
N THR A 13 -46.72 16.82 -6.90
CA THR A 13 -47.01 17.43 -5.60
C THR A 13 -45.69 17.60 -4.85
N MET A 14 -45.56 18.67 -4.06
CA MET A 14 -44.33 18.94 -3.29
C MET A 14 -43.88 17.74 -2.47
N ALA A 15 -44.82 16.99 -1.87
CA ALA A 15 -44.54 15.75 -1.15
C ALA A 15 -43.85 14.65 -2.00
N ASN A 16 -44.16 14.54 -3.29
CA ASN A 16 -43.51 13.58 -4.18
C ASN A 16 -42.10 14.05 -4.61
N LEU A 17 -41.83 15.36 -4.59
CA LEU A 17 -40.49 15.90 -4.80
C LEU A 17 -39.60 15.63 -3.59
N ASP A 18 -40.10 15.90 -2.38
CA ASP A 18 -39.35 15.72 -1.14
C ASP A 18 -38.88 14.26 -0.97
N VAL A 19 -39.78 13.29 -1.21
CA VAL A 19 -39.46 11.85 -1.16
C VAL A 19 -38.41 11.46 -2.21
N LYS A 20 -38.45 12.06 -3.41
CA LYS A 20 -37.47 11.81 -4.46
C LYS A 20 -36.11 12.40 -4.12
N ILE A 21 -36.07 13.61 -3.58
CA ILE A 21 -34.84 14.26 -3.12
C ILE A 21 -34.18 13.39 -2.05
N GLU A 22 -34.95 12.95 -1.04
CA GLU A 22 -34.44 12.10 0.03
C GLU A 22 -33.90 10.75 -0.51
N THR A 23 -34.54 10.22 -1.55
CA THR A 23 -34.08 8.97 -2.18
C THR A 23 -32.78 9.15 -2.96
N LEU A 24 -32.67 10.25 -3.72
CA LEU A 24 -31.44 10.59 -4.45
C LEU A 24 -30.28 10.87 -3.50
N GLU A 25 -30.52 11.53 -2.37
CA GLU A 25 -29.51 11.76 -1.33
C GLU A 25 -28.99 10.44 -0.75
N ARG A 26 -29.88 9.46 -0.50
CA ARG A 26 -29.50 8.11 -0.06
C ARG A 26 -28.65 7.38 -1.10
N GLU A 27 -29.00 7.48 -2.39
CA GLU A 27 -28.22 6.87 -3.47
C GLU A 27 -26.83 7.49 -3.59
N ILE A 28 -26.72 8.82 -3.53
CA ILE A 28 -25.44 9.54 -3.55
C ILE A 28 -24.58 9.13 -2.34
N ALA A 29 -25.16 9.03 -1.14
CA ALA A 29 -24.45 8.59 0.05
C ALA A 29 -23.91 7.15 -0.10
N SER A 30 -24.72 6.24 -0.66
CA SER A 30 -24.30 4.87 -0.96
C SER A 30 -23.16 4.82 -1.98
N LEU A 31 -23.23 5.68 -3.01
CA LEU A 31 -22.19 5.79 -4.03
C LEU A 31 -20.87 6.31 -3.44
N HIS A 32 -20.92 7.33 -2.59
CA HIS A 32 -19.75 7.86 -1.89
C HIS A 32 -19.07 6.79 -1.03
N LYS A 33 -19.84 6.00 -0.29
CA LYS A 33 -19.30 4.86 0.48
C LYS A 33 -18.61 3.82 -0.40
N SER A 34 -19.19 3.55 -1.57
CA SER A 34 -18.63 2.59 -2.54
C SER A 34 -17.35 3.11 -3.21
N LEU A 35 -17.27 4.42 -3.47
CA LEU A 35 -16.09 5.08 -4.04
C LEU A 35 -14.96 5.22 -3.01
N GLU A 36 -15.30 5.52 -1.76
CA GLU A 36 -14.36 5.53 -0.63
C GLU A 36 -13.74 4.14 -0.42
N ALA A 37 -14.53 3.07 -0.53
CA ALA A 37 -14.02 1.70 -0.48
C ALA A 37 -13.02 1.40 -1.62
N LYS A 38 -13.14 2.06 -2.78
CA LYS A 38 -12.17 2.00 -3.89
C LYS A 38 -10.99 2.97 -3.70
N GLY A 39 -10.92 3.70 -2.59
CA GLY A 39 -9.90 4.69 -2.30
C GLY A 39 -9.98 5.92 -3.21
N ILE A 40 -11.19 6.39 -3.52
CA ILE A 40 -11.44 7.61 -4.30
C ILE A 40 -12.13 8.63 -3.39
N ASN A 41 -11.55 9.83 -3.26
CA ASN A 41 -12.24 10.96 -2.64
C ASN A 41 -13.31 11.47 -3.62
N SER A 42 -14.59 11.17 -3.38
CA SER A 42 -15.72 11.67 -4.17
C SER A 42 -16.44 12.84 -3.50
N THR A 43 -16.39 12.89 -2.18
CA THR A 43 -17.00 13.94 -1.32
C THR A 43 -16.32 15.29 -1.48
N GLY A 44 -15.13 15.33 -2.07
CA GLY A 44 -14.43 16.59 -2.36
C GLY A 44 -13.83 17.23 -1.11
N VAL A 45 -13.54 16.43 -0.07
CA VAL A 45 -12.92 16.95 1.15
C VAL A 45 -11.60 17.63 0.80
N THR A 46 -11.44 18.83 1.34
CA THR A 46 -10.28 19.69 1.14
C THR A 46 -9.54 19.88 2.44
N ASP A 47 -8.23 20.11 2.31
CA ASP A 47 -7.34 20.55 3.38
C ASP A 47 -7.75 21.95 3.90
N ILE A 48 -7.20 22.38 5.02
CA ILE A 48 -7.41 23.73 5.58
C ILE A 48 -6.98 24.85 4.61
N TYR A 49 -6.18 24.51 3.60
CA TYR A 49 -5.73 25.37 2.51
C TYR A 49 -6.57 25.24 1.22
N GLY A 50 -7.69 24.53 1.24
CA GLY A 50 -8.60 24.36 0.10
C GLY A 50 -8.14 23.37 -0.98
N ARG A 51 -7.08 22.60 -0.73
CA ARG A 51 -6.57 21.58 -1.67
C ARG A 51 -7.30 20.26 -1.46
N ARG A 52 -7.80 19.64 -2.53
CA ARG A 52 -8.54 18.37 -2.45
C ARG A 52 -7.61 17.20 -2.10
N PHE A 53 -8.01 16.35 -1.15
CA PHE A 53 -7.21 15.16 -0.82
C PHE A 53 -7.25 14.11 -1.94
N PRO A 54 -6.11 13.49 -2.30
CA PRO A 54 -6.07 12.43 -3.31
C PRO A 54 -6.69 11.11 -2.83
N VAL A 55 -6.78 10.93 -1.51
CA VAL A 55 -7.33 9.74 -0.84
C VAL A 55 -8.49 10.16 0.06
N PRO A 56 -9.45 9.25 0.35
CA PRO A 56 -10.48 9.52 1.33
C PRO A 56 -9.88 9.70 2.74
N VAL A 57 -10.41 10.67 3.47
CA VAL A 57 -9.97 11.06 4.81
C VAL A 57 -11.16 11.12 5.76
N ASP A 58 -10.91 10.87 7.04
CA ASP A 58 -11.89 11.00 8.11
C ASP A 58 -12.10 12.48 8.51
N SER A 59 -13.00 12.71 9.48
CA SER A 59 -13.27 14.03 10.04
C SER A 59 -12.06 14.69 10.71
N GLU A 60 -11.05 13.92 11.10
CA GLU A 60 -9.80 14.40 11.68
C GLU A 60 -8.69 14.61 10.63
N HIS A 61 -9.03 14.54 9.34
CA HIS A 61 -8.09 14.64 8.20
C HIS A 61 -7.04 13.52 8.16
N LYS A 62 -7.32 12.35 8.73
CA LYS A 62 -6.47 11.16 8.67
C LYS A 62 -6.94 10.24 7.56
N ALA A 63 -6.00 9.50 6.95
CA ALA A 63 -6.31 8.59 5.86
C ALA A 63 -7.11 7.37 6.37
N THR A 64 -8.32 7.16 5.85
CA THR A 64 -9.22 6.08 6.27
C THR A 64 -8.72 4.69 5.86
N GLN A 65 -7.81 4.59 4.87
CA GLN A 65 -7.30 3.31 4.37
C GLN A 65 -5.78 3.30 4.19
N LEU A 66 -5.10 2.46 4.98
CA LEU A 66 -3.64 2.30 4.95
C LEU A 66 -3.17 1.49 3.73
N PHE A 67 -3.79 0.33 3.48
CA PHE A 67 -3.32 -0.62 2.46
C PHE A 67 -3.60 -0.16 1.02
N SER A 68 -4.78 0.43 0.78
CA SER A 68 -5.15 1.01 -0.51
C SER A 68 -4.22 2.18 -0.88
N THR A 69 -3.81 2.99 0.09
CA THR A 69 -2.87 4.11 -0.12
C THR A 69 -1.44 3.63 -0.39
N LEU A 70 -1.01 2.54 0.26
CA LEU A 70 0.34 1.99 0.11
C LEU A 70 0.54 1.24 -1.22
N PHE A 71 -0.43 0.41 -1.64
CA PHE A 71 -0.33 -0.41 -2.86
C PHE A 71 -0.71 0.32 -4.15
N LYS A 72 -1.54 1.37 -4.07
CA LYS A 72 -1.95 2.16 -5.24
C LYS A 72 -0.85 3.14 -5.70
N GLY A 73 0.19 3.35 -4.88
CA GLY A 73 1.38 4.15 -5.22
C GLY A 73 2.48 3.44 -6.00
N LEU A 74 2.27 2.18 -6.41
CA LEU A 74 3.14 1.49 -7.39
C LEU A 74 3.00 2.09 -8.80
N VAL A 75 1.98 2.93 -9.04
CA VAL A 75 1.70 3.66 -10.30
C VAL A 75 1.71 5.18 -10.01
N PRO A 76 2.29 6.02 -10.88
CA PRO A 76 2.82 7.33 -10.50
C PRO A 76 1.70 8.36 -10.33
N ASN A 77 1.33 8.65 -9.08
CA ASN A 77 0.81 9.95 -8.66
C ASN A 77 0.98 10.10 -7.13
N ALA A 78 2.24 10.31 -6.76
CA ALA A 78 2.76 10.94 -5.55
C ALA A 78 1.97 10.83 -4.23
N PRO A 79 2.15 9.73 -3.48
CA PRO A 79 2.18 9.83 -2.02
C PRO A 79 3.60 10.25 -1.59
N GLN A 80 3.71 11.01 -0.49
CA GLN A 80 4.94 11.71 -0.11
C GLN A 80 6.17 10.76 -0.12
N PRO A 81 7.28 11.13 -0.82
CA PRO A 81 8.43 10.24 -1.03
C PRO A 81 9.06 9.75 0.28
N HIS A 82 8.91 10.52 1.36
CA HIS A 82 9.43 10.18 2.68
C HIS A 82 8.84 8.88 3.25
N MET A 83 7.55 8.59 3.02
CA MET A 83 6.88 7.42 3.59
C MET A 83 7.27 6.15 2.84
N TYR A 84 7.48 6.22 1.53
CA TYR A 84 7.95 5.07 0.74
C TYR A 84 9.37 4.68 1.06
N ALA A 85 10.28 5.66 1.15
CA ALA A 85 11.66 5.39 1.54
C ALA A 85 11.71 4.65 2.88
N PHE A 86 10.88 5.05 3.84
CA PHE A 86 10.74 4.36 5.12
C PHE A 86 10.29 2.89 4.95
N TRP A 87 9.18 2.63 4.26
CA TRP A 87 8.67 1.26 4.11
C TRP A 87 9.57 0.35 3.26
N VAL A 88 10.18 0.88 2.20
CA VAL A 88 11.15 0.14 1.38
C VAL A 88 12.39 -0.21 2.19
N SER A 89 12.91 0.75 2.96
CA SER A 89 14.05 0.49 3.86
C SER A 89 13.70 -0.54 4.94
N ALA A 90 12.47 -0.49 5.48
CA ALA A 90 12.00 -1.45 6.47
C ALA A 90 11.92 -2.87 5.88
N PHE A 91 11.39 -3.03 4.67
CA PHE A 91 11.36 -4.32 4.00
C PHE A 91 12.76 -4.87 3.71
N GLY A 92 13.68 -4.02 3.22
CA GLY A 92 15.08 -4.40 3.01
C GLY A 92 15.80 -4.81 4.30
N PHE A 93 15.51 -4.11 5.41
CA PHE A 93 16.00 -4.45 6.74
C PHE A 93 15.53 -5.86 7.13
N PHE A 94 14.22 -6.13 7.10
CA PHE A 94 13.69 -7.46 7.45
C PHE A 94 14.20 -8.59 6.54
N CYS A 95 14.32 -8.34 5.23
CA CYS A 95 14.92 -9.30 4.29
C CYS A 95 16.36 -9.68 4.72
N THR A 96 17.16 -8.68 5.10
CA THR A 96 18.53 -8.89 5.59
C THR A 96 18.54 -9.69 6.90
N PHE A 97 17.61 -9.43 7.84
CA PHE A 97 17.48 -10.26 9.05
C PHE A 97 17.19 -11.72 8.73
N PHE A 98 16.21 -11.99 7.87
CA PHE A 98 15.88 -13.37 7.48
C PHE A 98 17.06 -14.05 6.78
N SER A 99 17.81 -13.33 5.95
CA SER A 99 18.99 -13.87 5.27
C SER A 99 20.09 -14.30 6.24
N VAL A 100 20.34 -13.55 7.32
CA VAL A 100 21.37 -13.91 8.32
C VAL A 100 20.94 -15.10 9.19
N PHE A 101 19.65 -15.22 9.49
CA PHE A 101 19.14 -16.34 10.30
C PHE A 101 18.84 -17.61 9.50
N ALA A 102 18.65 -17.53 8.18
CA ALA A 102 18.37 -18.69 7.32
C ALA A 102 19.47 -19.78 7.40
N PRO A 103 20.78 -19.45 7.34
CA PRO A 103 21.85 -20.44 7.51
C PRO A 103 21.81 -21.16 8.87
N ALA A 104 21.41 -20.47 9.93
CA ALA A 104 21.30 -21.07 11.27
C ALA A 104 20.18 -22.12 11.32
N ALA A 105 19.03 -21.84 10.69
CA ALA A 105 17.93 -22.79 10.59
C ALA A 105 18.25 -24.00 9.69
N LEU A 106 19.04 -23.80 8.63
CA LEU A 106 19.44 -24.86 7.69
C LEU A 106 20.67 -25.67 8.14
N MET A 107 21.35 -25.26 9.21
CA MET A 107 22.59 -25.87 9.66
C MET A 107 22.52 -27.40 9.90
N PRO A 108 21.42 -27.97 10.43
CA PRO A 108 21.28 -29.42 10.58
C PRO A 108 21.28 -30.18 9.24
N TYR A 109 20.77 -29.57 8.18
CA TYR A 109 20.78 -30.15 6.83
C TYR A 109 22.13 -29.97 6.14
N ILE A 110 22.79 -28.83 6.34
CA ILE A 110 24.11 -28.53 5.73
C ILE A 110 25.22 -29.42 6.30
N LYS A 111 25.18 -29.73 7.61
CA LYS A 111 26.16 -30.59 8.30
C LYS A 111 25.97 -32.09 8.02
N ARG A 112 24.88 -32.48 7.37
CA ARG A 112 24.60 -33.89 7.09
C ARG A 112 25.66 -34.45 6.13
N ALA A 113 26.08 -35.69 6.37
CA ALA A 113 27.11 -36.33 5.57
C ALA A 113 26.65 -36.53 4.10
N PRO A 114 27.57 -36.52 3.13
CA PRO A 114 27.24 -36.70 1.71
C PRO A 114 26.54 -38.02 1.40
N ALA A 115 26.78 -39.05 2.23
CA ALA A 115 26.12 -40.35 2.13
C ALA A 115 24.59 -40.31 2.30
N ASP A 116 24.07 -39.26 2.97
CA ASP A 116 22.64 -39.07 3.20
C ASP A 116 22.04 -37.92 2.36
N GLY A 117 22.76 -37.42 1.35
CA GLY A 117 22.34 -36.30 0.51
C GLY A 117 22.62 -34.90 1.07
N GLY A 118 23.51 -34.78 2.07
CA GLY A 118 23.99 -33.49 2.60
C GLY A 118 25.28 -32.98 1.95
N ILE A 119 25.66 -31.74 2.24
CA ILE A 119 26.86 -31.11 1.66
C ILE A 119 28.14 -31.45 2.47
N GLY A 120 28.00 -32.02 3.67
CA GLY A 120 29.12 -32.57 4.44
C GLY A 120 30.22 -31.57 4.82
N LEU A 121 29.88 -30.27 5.00
CA LEU A 121 30.89 -29.26 5.30
C LEU A 121 31.52 -29.47 6.70
N SER A 122 32.85 -29.32 6.76
CA SER A 122 33.60 -29.29 8.01
C SER A 122 33.19 -28.08 8.86
N GLY A 123 33.35 -28.19 10.18
CA GLY A 123 33.09 -27.06 11.09
C GLY A 123 33.95 -25.83 10.79
N THR A 124 35.13 -26.03 10.20
CA THR A 124 36.04 -24.95 9.73
C THR A 124 35.43 -24.17 8.57
N ASP A 125 34.87 -24.86 7.58
CA ASP A 125 34.34 -24.23 6.36
C ASP A 125 33.08 -23.42 6.66
N ILE A 126 32.31 -23.85 7.65
CA ILE A 126 31.15 -23.11 8.17
C ILE A 126 31.60 -21.80 8.85
N ALA A 127 32.71 -21.84 9.60
CA ALA A 127 33.24 -20.64 10.26
C ALA A 127 33.85 -19.65 9.26
N ASP A 128 34.57 -20.16 8.25
CA ASP A 128 35.18 -19.33 7.21
C ASP A 128 34.12 -18.68 6.31
N SER A 129 33.08 -19.42 5.93
CA SER A 129 31.95 -18.88 5.15
C SER A 129 31.15 -17.82 5.92
N GLY A 130 30.93 -18.01 7.22
CA GLY A 130 30.31 -17.00 8.09
C GLY A 130 31.13 -15.71 8.17
N SER A 131 32.44 -15.84 8.34
CA SER A 131 33.36 -14.69 8.39
C SER A 131 33.42 -13.95 7.04
N ALA A 132 33.45 -14.69 5.92
CA ALA A 132 33.39 -14.12 4.58
C ALA A 132 32.07 -13.38 4.31
N ALA A 133 30.93 -13.93 4.78
CA ALA A 133 29.62 -13.28 4.63
C ALA A 133 29.54 -11.94 5.38
N VAL A 134 30.04 -11.88 6.62
CA VAL A 134 30.09 -10.64 7.41
C VAL A 134 31.07 -9.64 6.79
N GLY A 135 32.25 -10.10 6.37
CA GLY A 135 33.26 -9.28 5.71
C GLY A 135 32.76 -8.67 4.39
N GLY A 136 32.10 -9.48 3.55
CA GLY A 136 31.47 -9.00 2.31
C GLY A 136 30.37 -7.97 2.57
N THR A 137 29.58 -8.16 3.64
CA THR A 137 28.55 -7.19 4.03
C THR A 137 29.15 -5.83 4.42
N ILE A 138 30.26 -5.83 5.18
CA ILE A 138 30.97 -4.59 5.55
C ILE A 138 31.53 -3.91 4.31
N ALA A 139 32.20 -4.66 3.43
CA ALA A 139 32.75 -4.12 2.18
C ALA A 139 31.66 -3.50 1.30
N MET A 140 30.51 -4.18 1.13
CA MET A 140 29.40 -3.67 0.35
C MET A 140 28.78 -2.41 0.94
N ARG A 141 28.72 -2.27 2.28
CA ARG A 141 28.23 -1.04 2.92
C ARG A 141 29.16 0.15 2.70
N VAL A 142 30.47 -0.07 2.67
CA VAL A 142 31.44 0.97 2.33
C VAL A 142 31.30 1.38 0.86
N LEU A 143 31.10 0.43 -0.04
CA LEU A 143 30.90 0.70 -1.47
C LEU A 143 29.54 1.34 -1.78
N ALA A 144 28.50 1.01 -1.02
CA ALA A 144 27.16 1.54 -1.21
C ALA A 144 27.11 3.06 -1.02
N GLY A 145 27.91 3.64 -0.11
CA GLY A 145 27.94 5.10 0.09
C GLY A 145 28.26 5.88 -1.20
N PRO A 146 29.42 5.63 -1.84
CA PRO A 146 29.76 6.23 -3.13
C PRO A 146 28.82 5.82 -4.27
N LEU A 147 28.24 4.61 -4.23
CA LEU A 147 27.25 4.19 -5.22
C LEU A 147 25.96 5.00 -5.11
N CYS A 148 25.42 5.18 -3.91
CA CYS A 148 24.23 5.98 -3.66
C CYS A 148 24.46 7.45 -4.02
N ASP A 149 25.66 7.98 -3.77
CA ASP A 149 26.02 9.35 -4.18
C ASP A 149 25.98 9.54 -5.73
N LYS A 150 26.35 8.50 -6.49
CA LYS A 150 26.32 8.55 -7.97
C LYS A 150 24.98 8.17 -8.60
N PHE A 151 24.27 7.21 -8.03
CA PHE A 151 23.08 6.61 -8.65
C PHE A 151 21.75 7.08 -8.06
N GLY A 152 21.78 7.79 -6.92
CA GLY A 152 20.58 8.25 -6.20
C GLY A 152 20.17 7.29 -5.10
#